data_AF-A0A972HNW3-F1
#
_entry.id   AF-A0A972HNW3-F1
#
_cell.length_a   1.000
_cell.length_b   1.000
_cell.length_c   1.000
_cell.angle_alpha   90.00
_cell.angle_beta   90.00
_cell.angle_gamma   90.00
#
_symmetry.space_group_name_H-M   'P 1'
#
loop_
_entity.id
_entity.type
_entity.pdbx_description
1 polymer ?
#
loop_
_entity_poly.entity_id
_entity_poly.type
_entity_poly.pdbx_seq_one_letter_code
_entity_poly.pdbx_strand_id
1 'polypeptide(L)' 'MAKDLVCHMDVDENHPDTPRYRYNGVTYYFCTPLCMAQFQADPEKYIRNQYGGERRVHKGKGNPSSL' A
#
# COMPACT_ATOMS: atom_id res chain seq x y z
N MET A 1 -6.94 -2.07 13.08
CA MET A 1 -7.38 -2.28 11.68
C MET A 1 -6.16 -2.07 10.82
N ALA A 2 -5.77 -3.10 10.08
CA ALA A 2 -4.64 -3.06 9.18
C ALA A 2 -5.12 -2.62 7.79
N LYS A 3 -4.20 -2.10 6.98
CA LYS A 3 -4.47 -1.72 5.58
C LYS A 3 -3.83 -2.72 4.65
N ASP A 4 -4.60 -3.23 3.69
CA ASP A 4 -4.06 -4.04 2.60
C ASP A 4 -3.24 -3.16 1.66
N LEU A 5 -1.97 -3.50 1.42
CA LEU A 5 -1.07 -2.66 0.61
C LEU A 5 -1.26 -2.80 -0.90
N VAL A 6 -2.00 -3.81 -1.34
CA VAL A 6 -2.28 -4.11 -2.74
C VAL A 6 -3.55 -3.38 -3.19
N CYS A 7 -4.61 -3.46 -2.39
CA CYS A 7 -5.92 -2.91 -2.75
C CYS A 7 -6.38 -1.73 -1.87
N HIS A 8 -5.64 -1.40 -0.81
CA HIS A 8 -5.95 -0.31 0.13
C HIS A 8 -7.29 -0.47 0.88
N MET A 9 -7.80 -1.70 0.97
CA MET A 9 -8.95 -2.02 1.82
C MET A 9 -8.54 -2.15 3.28
N ASP A 10 -9.49 -1.86 4.17
CA ASP A 10 -9.36 -2.13 5.60
C ASP A 10 -9.49 -3.63 5.86
N VAL A 11 -8.58 -4.16 6.69
CA VAL A 11 -8.46 -5.57 7.02
C VAL A 11 -8.54 -5.73 8.53
N ASP A 12 -9.32 -6.72 8.97
CA ASP A 12 -9.38 -7.10 10.37
C ASP A 12 -8.19 -8.00 10.73
N GLU A 13 -7.17 -7.41 11.35
CA GLU A 13 -5.97 -8.12 11.80
C GLU A 13 -6.21 -9.03 13.01
N ASN A 14 -7.35 -8.89 13.70
CA ASN A 14 -7.70 -9.75 14.84
C ASN A 14 -8.37 -11.05 14.40
N HIS A 15 -8.81 -11.13 13.14
CA HIS A 15 -9.46 -12.33 12.62
C HIS A 15 -8.40 -13.41 12.31
N PRO A 16 -8.54 -14.64 12.84
CA PRO A 16 -7.53 -15.68 12.71
C PRO A 16 -7.29 -16.13 11.26
N ASP A 17 -8.36 -16.13 10.44
CA ASP A 17 -8.31 -16.48 9.02
C ASP A 17 -7.79 -15.36 8.12
N THR A 18 -7.46 -14.19 8.66
CA THR A 18 -6.92 -13.09 7.85
C THR A 18 -5.56 -13.49 7.27
N PRO A 19 -5.42 -13.47 5.92
CA PRO A 19 -4.15 -13.72 5.27
C PRO A 19 -3.08 -12.71 5.73
N ARG A 20 -1.93 -13.22 6.16
CA ARG A 20 -0.82 -12.40 6.63
C ARG A 20 0.52 -12.91 6.13
N TYR A 21 1.45 -11.99 5.88
CA TYR A 21 2.80 -12.32 5.46
C TYR A 21 3.82 -11.50 6.22
N ARG A 22 4.89 -12.15 6.67
CA ARG A 22 5.96 -11.49 7.42
C ARG A 22 7.12 -11.19 6.48
N TYR A 23 7.47 -9.92 6.36
CA TYR A 23 8.55 -9.44 5.51
C TYR A 23 9.39 -8.40 6.26
N ASN A 24 10.73 -8.57 6.27
CA ASN A 24 11.66 -7.71 7.01
C ASN A 24 11.27 -7.50 8.50
N GLY A 25 10.75 -8.54 9.15
CA GLY A 25 10.34 -8.49 10.56
C GLY A 25 8.97 -7.84 10.81
N VAL A 26 8.36 -7.20 9.79
CA VAL A 26 7.02 -6.60 9.85
C VAL A 26 5.98 -7.60 9.35
N THR A 27 4.82 -7.66 10.02
CA THR A 27 3.68 -8.47 9.60
C THR A 27 2.71 -7.59 8.81
N TYR A 28 2.43 -7.98 7.57
CA TYR A 28 1.44 -7.34 6.69
C TYR A 28 0.19 -8.22 6.61
N TYR A 29 -0.98 -7.58 6.59
CA TYR A 29 -2.28 -8.25 6.52
C TYR A 29 -2.99 -7.90 5.20
N PHE A 30 -3.74 -8.85 4.66
CA PHE A 30 -4.37 -8.73 3.36
C PHE A 30 -5.85 -9.11 3.41
N CYS A 31 -6.66 -8.49 2.58
CA CYS A 31 -8.10 -8.77 2.52
C CYS A 31 -8.39 -10.15 1.91
N THR A 32 -7.49 -10.64 1.05
CA THR A 32 -7.64 -11.90 0.33
C THR A 32 -6.28 -12.58 0.14
N PRO A 33 -6.25 -13.92 0.00
CA PRO A 33 -5.02 -14.66 -0.31
C PRO A 33 -4.41 -14.23 -1.65
N LEU A 34 -5.23 -13.75 -2.59
CA LEU A 34 -4.76 -13.19 -3.87
C LEU A 34 -3.95 -11.90 -3.67
N CYS A 35 -4.36 -11.01 -2.77
CA CYS A 35 -3.59 -9.80 -2.44
C CYS A 35 -2.28 -10.17 -1.74
N MET A 36 -2.31 -11.14 -0.82
CA MET A 36 -1.09 -11.66 -0.20
C MET A 36 -0.11 -12.22 -1.26
N ALA A 37 -0.59 -13.00 -2.23
CA ALA A 37 0.25 -13.55 -3.29
C ALA A 37 0.86 -12.47 -4.18
N GLN A 38 0.09 -11.44 -4.54
CA GLN A 38 0.62 -10.28 -5.28
C GLN A 38 1.70 -9.54 -4.48
N PHE A 39 1.48 -9.33 -3.18
CA PHE A 39 2.48 -8.73 -2.31
C PHE A 39 3.74 -9.59 -2.19
N GLN A 40 3.60 -10.91 -2.09
CA GLN A 40 4.75 -11.83 -2.03
C GLN A 40 5.59 -11.81 -3.32
N ALA A 41 4.97 -11.57 -4.48
CA ALA A 41 5.68 -11.49 -5.75
C ALA A 41 6.60 -10.26 -5.84
N ASP A 42 6.19 -9.12 -5.27
CA ASP A 42 7.00 -7.89 -5.29
C ASP A 42 6.68 -6.99 -4.06
N PRO A 43 7.15 -7.36 -2.85
CA PRO A 43 6.76 -6.67 -1.61
C PRO A 43 7.30 -5.23 -1.56
N GLU A 44 8.48 -5.00 -2.13
CA GLU A 44 9.13 -3.69 -2.15
C GLU A 44 8.30 -2.63 -2.88
N LYS A 45 7.66 -3.00 -4.00
CA LYS A 45 6.74 -2.11 -4.75
C LYS A 45 5.61 -1.57 -3.89
N TYR A 46 5.00 -2.42 -3.07
CA TYR A 46 3.86 -2.04 -2.23
C TYR A 46 4.31 -1.29 -0.96
N ILE A 47 5.42 -1.71 -0.36
CA ILE A 47 6.01 -1.05 0.83
C ILE A 47 6.45 0.37 0.50
N ARG A 48 7.12 0.58 -0.65
CA ARG A 48 7.56 1.91 -1.07
C ARG A 48 6.41 2.90 -1.22
N ASN A 49 5.22 2.41 -1.58
CA ASN A 49 4.03 3.24 -1.72
C ASN A 49 3.41 3.64 -0.37
N GLN A 50 3.58 2.81 0.68
CA GLN A 50 3.10 3.12 2.03
C GLN A 50 3.98 4.15 2.76
N TYR A 51 5.30 4.03 2.62
CA TYR A 51 6.24 4.98 3.23
C TYR A 51 6.57 6.17 2.31
N GLY A 52 5.85 6.30 1.18
CA GLY A 52 6.14 7.25 0.10
C GLY A 52 5.09 8.34 -0.16
N GLY A 53 3.94 8.33 0.51
CA GLY A 53 3.04 9.49 0.57
C GLY A 53 3.24 10.16 1.93
N GLU A 54 3.86 11.32 2.08
CA GLU A 54 3.55 12.58 1.40
C GLU A 54 4.81 13.46 1.22
N ARG A 55 5.17 13.76 -0.03
CA ARG A 55 5.35 15.16 -0.41
C ARG A 55 4.62 15.38 -1.72
N ARG A 56 3.49 16.08 -1.61
CA ARG A 56 2.82 16.73 -2.72
C ARG A 56 3.86 17.55 -3.48
N VAL A 57 4.36 17.05 -4.61
CA VAL A 57 4.76 17.96 -5.68
C VAL A 57 3.45 18.38 -6.31
N HIS A 58 2.83 19.42 -5.74
CA HIS A 58 1.89 20.22 -6.49
C HIS A 58 2.64 20.73 -7.71
N LYS A 59 2.52 20.03 -8.83
CA LYS A 59 2.87 20.54 -10.15
C LYS A 59 1.83 21.60 -10.49
N GLY A 60 1.97 22.77 -9.87
CA GLY A 60 1.37 24.01 -10.35
C GLY A 60 2.02 24.33 -11.67
N LYS A 61 1.48 23.77 -12.75
CA LYS A 61 1.74 24.27 -14.10
C LYS A 61 1.21 25.70 -14.12
N GLY A 62 2.10 26.69 -14.12
CA GLY A 62 1.73 28.06 -14.45
C GLY A 62 1.04 28.06 -15.80
N ASN A 63 -0.13 28.70 -15.89
CA ASN A 63 -0.77 28.99 -17.17
C ASN A 63 0.15 29.93 -17.96
N PRO A 64 0.59 29.61 -19.19
CA PRO A 64 1.13 30.61 -20.08
C PRO A 64 -0.05 31.38 -20.67
N SER A 65 -0.56 32.38 -19.95
CA SER A 65 -1.47 33.36 -20.55
C SER A 65 -0.63 34.51 -21.08
N SER A 66 -0.59 34.58 -22.41
CA SER A 66 -0.20 35.74 -23.20
C SER A 66 -0.71 37.05 -22.61
N LEU A 67 0.17 38.06 -22.55
CA LEU A 67 0.03 39.38 -23.18
C LEU A 67 1.32 40.17 -22.98
#